data_AF-A0A2D5QDU6-F1
#
_entry.id   AF-A0A2D5QDU6-F1
#
_cell.length_a   1.000
_cell.length_b   1.000
_cell.length_c   1.000
_cell.angle_alpha   90.00
_cell.angle_beta   90.00
_cell.angle_gamma   90.00
#
_symmetry.space_group_name_H-M   'P 1'
#
loop_
_entity.id
_entity.type
_entity.pdbx_description
1 polymer ?
#
loop_
_entity_poly.entity_id
_entity_poly.type
_entity_poly.pdbx_seq_one_letter_code
_entity_poly.pdbx_strand_id
1 'polypeptide(L)'
;MRLMKPLVTTSLALILSTALYAGDLPKESRVPGGIAVVPLSGLVSATAPTADFRGNRVMVVSAAGTAYENQTHWLAIVGIPLKAKSA
;
A
#
# COMPACT_ATOMS: atom_id res chain seq x y z
N MET A 1 19.39 -36.32 -24.51
CA MET A 1 18.52 -35.13 -24.72
C MET A 1 17.33 -35.05 -23.75
N ARG A 2 17.49 -35.43 -22.46
CA ARG A 2 16.40 -35.40 -21.44
C ARG A 2 16.56 -34.29 -20.38
N LEU A 3 17.67 -33.55 -20.41
CA LEU A 3 17.99 -32.50 -19.42
C LEU A 3 17.52 -31.08 -19.80
N MET A 4 17.10 -30.85 -21.05
CA MET A 4 16.68 -29.52 -21.52
C MET A 4 15.27 -29.11 -21.05
N LYS A 5 14.38 -30.08 -20.81
CA LYS A 5 13.00 -29.82 -20.38
C LYS A 5 12.89 -29.13 -19.01
N PRO A 6 13.59 -29.59 -17.94
CA PRO A 6 13.51 -28.92 -16.64
C PRO A 6 14.09 -27.50 -16.68
N LEU A 7 15.14 -27.27 -17.49
CA LEU A 7 15.76 -25.95 -17.64
C LEU A 7 14.80 -24.93 -18.27
N VAL A 8 14.09 -25.33 -19.32
CA VAL A 8 13.09 -24.48 -19.98
C VAL A 8 11.92 -24.16 -19.05
N THR A 9 11.43 -25.13 -18.27
CA THR A 9 10.34 -24.89 -17.30
C THR A 9 10.76 -23.95 -16.17
N THR A 10 11.98 -24.07 -15.64
CA THR A 10 12.46 -23.19 -14.57
C THR A 10 12.68 -21.76 -15.08
N SER A 11 13.23 -21.59 -16.29
CA SER A 11 13.38 -20.27 -16.90
C SER A 11 12.03 -19.58 -17.16
N LEU A 12 11.02 -20.32 -17.61
CA LEU A 12 9.67 -19.76 -17.83
C LEU A 12 9.02 -19.32 -16.51
N ALA A 13 9.17 -20.12 -15.44
CA ALA A 13 8.67 -19.76 -14.13
C ALA A 13 9.34 -18.50 -13.57
N LEU A 14 10.65 -18.33 -13.76
CA LEU A 14 11.39 -17.17 -13.29
C LEU A 14 10.96 -15.87 -13.99
N ILE A 15 10.66 -15.93 -15.29
CA ILE A 15 10.17 -14.78 -16.06
C ILE A 15 8.77 -14.36 -15.59
N LEU A 16 7.92 -15.31 -15.21
CA LEU A 16 6.55 -15.00 -14.77
C LEU A 16 6.49 -14.38 -13.37
N SER A 17 7.52 -14.61 -12.54
CA SER A 17 7.62 -14.05 -11.18
C SER A 17 7.77 -12.53 -11.13
N THR A 18 8.21 -11.88 -12.21
CA THR A 18 8.43 -10.43 -12.25
C THR A 18 7.16 -9.62 -12.52
N ALA A 19 6.04 -10.29 -12.82
CA ALA A 19 4.75 -9.65 -13.09
C ALA A 19 3.99 -9.18 -11.83
N LEU A 20 4.60 -9.25 -10.64
CA LEU A 20 4.02 -8.73 -9.40
C LEU A 20 4.11 -7.20 -9.39
N TYR A 21 3.12 -6.54 -9.98
CA TYR A 21 2.93 -5.10 -9.89
C TYR A 21 2.17 -4.78 -8.60
N ALA A 22 2.82 -4.10 -7.66
CA ALA A 22 2.13 -3.42 -6.58
C ALA A 22 1.45 -2.18 -7.16
N GLY A 23 0.15 -1.99 -6.88
CA GLY A 23 -0.58 -0.81 -7.33
C GLY A 23 -0.04 0.47 -6.67
N ASP A 24 -0.01 1.56 -7.42
CA ASP A 24 0.40 2.87 -6.90
C ASP A 24 -0.54 3.34 -5.79
N LEU A 25 0.01 4.12 -4.84
CA LEU A 25 -0.81 4.81 -3.85
C LEU A 25 -1.77 5.78 -4.55
N PRO A 26 -2.98 6.00 -3.98
CA PRO A 26 -3.87 7.03 -4.49
C PRO A 26 -3.18 8.40 -4.44
N LYS A 27 -3.45 9.22 -5.45
CA LYS A 27 -2.97 10.61 -5.47
C LYS A 27 -3.54 11.37 -4.27
N GLU A 28 -2.65 11.86 -3.42
CA GLU A 28 -3.05 12.61 -2.24
C GLU A 28 -3.69 13.96 -2.64
N SER A 29 -4.81 14.27 -2.01
CA SER A 29 -5.53 15.53 -2.16
C SER A 29 -6.33 15.80 -0.88
N ARG A 30 -5.82 16.72 -0.04
CA ARG A 30 -6.38 17.01 1.29
C ARG A 30 -7.53 18.03 1.24
N VAL A 31 -8.53 17.75 0.41
CA VAL A 31 -9.73 18.58 0.24
C VAL A 31 -11.00 17.73 0.45
N PRO A 32 -12.17 18.35 0.72
CA PRO A 32 -13.43 17.61 0.74
C PRO A 32 -13.65 16.84 -0.58
N GLY A 33 -13.91 15.54 -0.48
CA GLY A 33 -14.01 14.62 -1.63
C GLY A 33 -12.68 13.99 -2.07
N GLY A 34 -11.55 14.42 -1.50
CA GLY A 34 -10.22 13.89 -1.79
C GLY A 34 -9.80 12.75 -0.85
N ILE A 35 -8.50 12.45 -0.88
CA ILE A 35 -7.86 11.37 -0.10
C ILE A 35 -6.66 11.95 0.64
N ALA A 36 -6.55 11.65 1.94
CA ALA A 36 -5.34 11.89 2.73
C ALA A 36 -4.57 10.57 2.91
N VAL A 37 -3.25 10.63 2.72
CA VAL A 37 -2.33 9.55 3.08
C VAL A 37 -1.68 9.93 4.41
N VAL A 38 -1.95 9.15 5.45
CA VAL A 38 -1.57 9.49 6.82
C VAL A 38 -0.56 8.48 7.36
N PRO A 39 0.70 8.89 7.60
CA PRO A 39 1.68 8.06 8.27
C PRO A 39 1.23 7.72 9.70
N LEU A 40 1.19 6.42 10.04
CA LEU A 40 0.88 5.96 11.39
C LEU A 40 2.18 5.85 12.18
N SER A 41 2.62 6.96 12.79
CA SER A 41 3.86 7.02 13.57
C SER A 41 3.69 6.43 14.98
N GLY A 42 4.81 6.05 15.60
CA GLY A 42 4.82 5.55 16.99
C GLY A 42 4.34 4.10 17.16
N LEU A 43 4.03 3.39 16.07
CA LEU A 43 3.63 1.99 16.08
C LEU A 43 4.72 1.12 15.48
N VAL A 44 5.28 0.22 16.28
CA VAL A 44 6.15 -0.87 15.81
C VAL A 44 5.34 -2.14 15.83
N SER A 45 4.69 -2.46 14.70
CA SER A 45 3.88 -3.66 14.56
C SER A 45 4.30 -4.42 13.31
N ALA A 46 4.50 -5.74 13.46
CA ALA A 46 4.76 -6.64 12.34
C ALA A 46 3.53 -6.85 11.46
N THR A 47 2.32 -6.60 11.99
CA THR A 47 1.05 -6.71 11.28
C THR A 47 0.38 -5.35 11.12
N ALA A 48 -0.44 -5.22 10.08
CA ALA A 48 -1.14 -3.97 9.79
C ALA A 48 -2.07 -3.59 10.96
N PRO A 49 -1.92 -2.41 11.58
CA PRO A 49 -2.75 -1.99 12.69
C PRO A 49 -4.18 -1.66 12.27
N THR A 50 -5.03 -1.46 13.26
CA THR A 50 -6.35 -0.87 13.06
C THR A 50 -6.28 0.65 13.10
N ALA A 51 -6.90 1.31 12.12
CA ALA A 51 -7.10 2.75 12.11
C ALA A 51 -8.56 3.07 11.79
N ASP A 52 -9.09 4.09 12.48
CA ASP A 52 -10.46 4.56 12.32
C ASP A 52 -10.46 6.07 12.06
N PHE A 53 -11.37 6.52 11.20
CA PHE A 53 -11.63 7.93 10.95
C PHE A 53 -13.12 8.22 11.12
N ARG A 54 -13.45 9.08 12.08
CA ARG A 54 -14.84 9.45 12.44
C ARG A 54 -15.74 8.24 12.71
N GLY A 55 -15.19 7.23 13.41
CA GLY A 55 -15.91 6.00 13.77
C GLY A 55 -16.02 4.97 12.64
N ASN A 56 -15.36 5.17 11.50
CA ASN A 56 -15.33 4.21 10.40
C ASN A 56 -13.91 3.66 10.22
N ARG A 57 -13.82 2.35 10.05
CA ARG A 57 -12.57 1.65 9.72
C ARG A 57 -12.02 2.15 8.40
N VAL A 58 -10.74 2.53 8.39
CA VAL A 58 -10.03 2.93 7.16
C VAL A 58 -9.00 1.88 6.74
N MET A 59 -8.65 1.92 5.45
CA MET A 59 -7.65 1.03 4.87
C MET A 59 -6.27 1.39 5.42
N VAL A 60 -5.52 0.37 5.82
CA VAL A 60 -4.13 0.49 6.27
C VAL A 60 -3.26 -0.35 5.37
N VAL A 61 -2.22 0.25 4.79
CA VAL A 61 -1.27 -0.39 3.88
C VAL A 61 0.16 -0.25 4.38
N SER A 62 1.04 -1.14 3.95
CA SER A 62 2.47 -0.99 4.24
C SER A 62 3.02 0.25 3.54
N ALA A 63 3.95 0.93 4.19
CA ALA A 63 4.71 2.02 3.59
C ALA A 63 5.88 1.54 2.73
N ALA A 64 6.22 0.24 2.74
CA ALA A 64 7.33 -0.32 1.98
C ALA A 64 7.15 -0.08 0.48
N GLY A 65 8.21 0.38 -0.20
CA GLY A 65 8.17 0.73 -1.63
C GLY A 65 7.43 2.03 -1.94
N THR A 66 7.06 2.84 -0.94
CA THR A 66 6.38 4.13 -1.12
C THR A 66 7.27 5.30 -0.69
N ALA A 67 6.88 6.53 -1.01
CA ALA A 67 7.56 7.74 -0.56
C ALA A 67 7.61 7.91 0.98
N TYR A 68 6.82 7.13 1.73
CA TYR A 68 6.73 7.20 3.19
C TYR A 68 7.50 6.08 3.91
N GLU A 69 8.20 5.21 3.18
CA GLU A 69 8.92 4.04 3.74
C GLU A 69 9.88 4.40 4.89
N ASN A 70 10.55 5.55 4.79
CA ASN A 70 11.48 6.03 5.81
C ASN A 70 10.82 6.78 6.98
N GLN A 71 9.50 6.97 6.95
CA GLN A 71 8.76 7.74 7.96
C GLN A 71 7.94 6.85 8.90
N THR A 72 7.42 5.75 8.39
CA THR A 72 6.58 4.80 9.12
C THR A 72 6.56 3.45 8.41
N HIS A 73 6.14 2.39 9.09
CA HIS A 73 5.85 1.10 8.48
C HIS A 73 4.44 1.01 7.88
N TRP A 74 3.51 1.88 8.32
CA TRP A 74 2.09 1.76 8.01
C TRP A 74 1.46 3.11 7.63
N LEU A 75 0.65 3.11 6.59
CA LEU A 75 -0.10 4.26 6.10
C LEU A 75 -1.59 4.01 6.24
N ALA A 76 -2.33 4.97 6.80
CA ALA A 76 -3.79 5.00 6.69
C ALA A 76 -4.21 5.78 5.44
N ILE A 77 -5.08 5.18 4.63
CA ILE A 77 -5.66 5.79 3.45
C ILE A 77 -7.07 6.28 3.80
N VAL A 78 -7.22 7.59 3.91
CA VAL A 78 -8.43 8.21 4.45
C VAL A 78 -9.16 8.99 3.38
N GLY A 79 -10.38 8.57 3.03
CA GLY A 79 -11.28 9.37 2.22
C GLY A 79 -11.85 10.55 3.02
N ILE A 80 -11.73 11.76 2.49
CA ILE A 80 -12.25 12.98 3.12
C ILE A 80 -13.68 13.20 2.62
N PRO A 81 -14.71 13.21 3.51
CA PRO A 81 -16.09 13.42 3.08
C PRO A 81 -16.28 14.76 2.36
N LEU A 82 -17.15 14.83 1.34
CA LEU A 82 -17.48 16.07 0.64
C LEU A 82 -18.01 17.19 1.55
N LYS A 83 -18.68 16.82 2.64
CA LYS A 83 -19.19 17.77 3.65
C LYS A 83 -18.15 18.17 4.71
N ALA A 84 -16.90 17.73 4.57
CA ALA A 84 -15.84 18.16 5.48
C ALA A 84 -15.63 19.67 5.33
N LYS A 85 -15.43 20.36 6.45
CA LYS A 85 -15.08 21.77 6.43
C LYS A 85 -13.61 21.90 6.08
N SER A 86 -13.30 22.71 5.08
CA SER A 86 -11.92 23.09 4.80
C SER A 86 -11.49 24.08 5.88
N ALA A 87 -10.28 23.91 6.41
CA ALA A 87 -9.67 24.87 7.33
C ALA A 87 -9.29 26.16 6.59
#